data_AF-A0A961VD31-F1
#
_entry.id   AF-A0A961VD31-F1
#
_cell.length_a   1.000
_cell.length_b   1.000
_cell.length_c   1.000
_cell.angle_alpha   90.00
_cell.angle_beta   90.00
_cell.angle_gamma   90.00
#
_symmetry.space_group_name_H-M   'P 1'
#
loop_
_entity.id
_entity.type
_entity.pdbx_description
1 polymer ?
#
loop_
_entity_poly.entity_id
_entity_poly.type
_entity_poly.pdbx_seq_one_letter_code
_entity_poly.pdbx_strand_id
1 'polypeptide(L)' 'MATRSLFLLPGDGIGPEAMAEVRKVIALMNDKEAAGFATDEGLVGGSAYDAHGQAISDADMDKAMAADAVLFGA' A
#
# COMPACT_ATOMS: atom_id res chain seq x y z
N MET A 1 -5.86 -13.13 -17.00
CA MET A 1 -6.39 -11.79 -16.71
C MET A 1 -5.20 -10.86 -16.49
N ALA A 2 -5.33 -9.57 -16.81
CA ALA A 2 -4.27 -8.61 -16.50
C ALA A 2 -4.23 -8.39 -14.97
N THR A 3 -3.07 -8.60 -14.37
CA THR A 3 -2.82 -8.31 -12.95
C THR A 3 -2.83 -6.80 -12.75
N ARG A 4 -3.51 -6.31 -11.72
CA ARG A 4 -3.52 -4.89 -11.34
C ARG A 4 -2.67 -4.68 -10.10
N SER A 5 -1.69 -3.80 -10.15
CA SER A 5 -0.78 -3.55 -9.03
C SER A 5 -1.31 -2.45 -8.10
N LEU A 6 -1.34 -2.74 -6.81
CA LEU A 6 -1.71 -1.81 -5.75
C LEU A 6 -0.50 -1.60 -4.85
N PHE A 7 -0.09 -0.34 -4.66
CA PHE A 7 0.94 0.01 -3.69
C PHE A 7 0.28 0.54 -2.42
N LEU A 8 0.48 -0.15 -1.30
CA LEU A 8 -0.12 0.24 -0.02
C LEU A 8 0.86 1.08 0.78
N LEU A 9 0.40 2.25 1.20
CA LEU A 9 1.10 3.18 2.07
C LEU A 9 0.27 3.35 3.34
N PRO A 10 0.48 2.52 4.38
CA PRO A 10 -0.38 2.50 5.56
C PRO A 10 -0.33 3.79 6.37
N GLY A 11 0.77 4.55 6.30
CA GLY A 11 0.95 5.78 7.07
C GLY A 11 1.11 5.55 8.56
N ASP A 12 0.64 6.50 9.35
CA ASP A 12 0.80 6.53 10.81
C ASP A 12 -0.55 6.40 11.52
N GLY A 13 -0.58 6.58 12.85
CA GLY A 13 -1.82 6.61 13.61
C GLY A 13 -2.59 5.30 13.50
N ILE A 14 -3.85 5.39 13.07
CA ILE A 14 -4.72 4.22 12.87
C ILE A 14 -4.56 3.60 11.48
N GLY A 15 -3.78 4.24 10.60
CA GLY A 15 -3.57 3.82 9.22
C GLY A 15 -3.10 2.38 9.07
N PRO A 16 -2.08 1.91 9.82
CA PRO A 16 -1.67 0.50 9.81
C PRO A 16 -2.76 -0.49 10.21
N GLU A 17 -3.62 -0.13 11.17
CA GLU A 17 -4.73 -0.96 11.65
C GLU A 17 -5.83 -1.06 10.58
N ALA A 18 -6.24 0.08 10.01
CA ALA A 18 -7.22 0.11 8.92
C ALA A 18 -6.70 -0.62 7.67
N MET A 19 -5.42 -0.45 7.33
CA MET A 19 -4.80 -1.10 6.17
C MET A 19 -4.73 -2.63 6.34
N ALA A 20 -4.66 -3.13 7.58
CA ALA A 20 -4.75 -4.56 7.84
C ALA A 20 -6.11 -5.14 7.41
N GLU A 21 -7.21 -4.40 7.58
CA GLU A 21 -8.53 -4.82 7.10
C GLU A 21 -8.66 -4.69 5.58
N VAL A 22 -8.08 -3.64 4.98
CA VAL A 22 -8.00 -3.49 3.51
C VAL A 22 -7.33 -4.70 2.86
N ARG A 23 -6.21 -5.19 3.42
CA ARG A 23 -5.55 -6.42 2.95
C ARG A 23 -6.46 -7.64 2.97
N LYS A 24 -7.30 -7.80 4.01
CA LYS A 24 -8.27 -8.91 4.09
C LYS A 24 -9.34 -8.80 3.01
N VAL A 25 -9.83 -7.60 2.73
CA VAL A 25 -10.81 -7.35 1.66
C VAL A 25 -10.20 -7.65 0.29
N ILE A 26 -8.96 -7.19 0.02
CA ILE A 26 -8.24 -7.51 -1.23
C ILE A 26 -8.09 -9.03 -1.39
N ALA A 27 -7.68 -9.73 -0.33
CA ALA A 27 -7.56 -11.19 -0.35
C ALA A 27 -8.90 -11.88 -0.65
N LEU A 28 -9.99 -11.42 -0.03
CA LEU A 28 -11.34 -11.92 -0.29
C LEU A 28 -11.78 -11.68 -1.74
N MET A 29 -11.54 -10.49 -2.29
CA MET A 29 -11.87 -10.16 -3.69
C MET A 29 -11.05 -11.01 -4.67
N ASN A 30 -9.77 -11.23 -4.38
CA ASN A 30 -8.93 -12.10 -5.17
C ASN A 30 -9.42 -13.56 -5.15
N ASP A 31 -9.87 -14.06 -3.99
CA ASP A 31 -10.39 -15.43 -3.83
C ASP A 31 -11.79 -15.62 -4.46
N LYS A 32 -12.72 -14.68 -4.23
CA LYS A 32 -14.13 -14.83 -4.62
C LYS A 32 -14.45 -14.33 -6.02
N GLU A 33 -13.84 -13.23 -6.43
CA GLU A 33 -14.18 -12.53 -7.67
C GLU A 33 -13.08 -12.66 -8.74
N ALA A 34 -12.01 -13.41 -8.44
CA ALA A 34 -10.82 -13.52 -9.29
C ALA A 34 -10.26 -12.15 -9.71
N ALA A 35 -10.33 -11.17 -8.80
CA ALA A 35 -10.02 -9.76 -9.09
C ALA A 35 -8.57 -9.52 -9.57
N GLY A 36 -7.62 -10.38 -9.15
CA GLY A 36 -6.26 -10.41 -9.68
C GLY A 36 -5.39 -9.23 -9.25
N PHE A 37 -5.60 -8.68 -8.06
CA PHE A 37 -4.75 -7.63 -7.50
C PHE A 37 -3.43 -8.22 -6.97
N ALA A 38 -2.31 -7.59 -7.35
CA ALA A 38 -1.01 -7.81 -6.74
C ALA A 38 -0.67 -6.60 -5.85
N THR A 39 -0.11 -6.85 -4.68
CA THR A 39 0.14 -5.82 -3.67
C THR A 39 1.63 -5.73 -3.32
N ASP A 40 2.15 -4.52 -3.22
CA ASP A 40 3.43 -4.19 -2.59
C ASP A 40 3.21 -3.07 -1.56
N GLU A 41 4.11 -2.91 -0.58
CA GLU A 41 3.95 -1.94 0.50
C GLU A 41 5.22 -1.13 0.76
N GLY A 42 5.04 0.08 1.27
CA GLY A 42 6.13 1.00 1.63
C GLY A 42 5.78 1.87 2.83
N LEU A 43 6.72 2.73 3.22
CA LEU A 43 6.54 3.66 4.33
C LEU A 43 6.19 5.06 3.82
N VAL A 44 5.36 5.77 4.58
CA VAL A 44 5.04 7.18 4.33
C VAL A 44 4.73 7.90 5.65
N GLY A 45 4.93 9.21 5.68
CA GLY A 45 4.62 10.05 6.84
C GLY A 45 5.70 10.00 7.92
N GLY A 46 5.26 10.05 9.17
CA GLY A 46 6.09 9.99 10.37
C GLY A 46 6.90 8.69 10.47
N SER A 47 6.31 7.55 10.15
CA SER A 47 6.99 6.24 10.17
C SER A 47 8.16 6.18 9.17
N ALA A 48 7.99 6.75 7.98
CA ALA A 48 9.08 6.91 7.02
C ALA A 48 10.14 7.90 7.53
N TYR A 49 9.71 8.99 8.15
CA TYR A 49 10.61 10.00 8.69
C TYR A 49 11.45 9.45 9.84
N ASP A 50 10.85 8.67 10.74
CA ASP A 50 11.55 8.02 11.84
C ASP A 50 12.58 6.98 11.33
N ALA A 51 12.25 6.28 10.25
CA ALA A 51 13.13 5.26 9.67
C ALA A 51 14.26 5.84 8.80
N HIS A 52 14.00 6.93 8.07
CA HIS A 52 14.85 7.39 6.96
C HIS A 52 15.14 8.90 6.97
N GLY A 53 14.57 9.67 7.89
CA GLY A 53 14.72 11.13 7.96
C GLY A 53 13.94 11.89 6.89
N GLN A 54 13.03 11.23 6.17
CA GLN A 54 12.24 11.77 5.07
C GLN A 54 10.83 11.17 5.08
N ALA A 55 9.81 11.97 4.73
CA ALA A 55 8.41 11.56 4.81
C ALA A 55 8.02 10.49 3.77
N ILE A 56 8.86 10.25 2.77
CA ILE A 56 8.77 9.13 1.82
C ILE A 56 10.14 8.95 1.16
N SER A 57 10.50 7.71 0.82
CA SER A 57 11.74 7.44 0.09
C SER A 57 11.58 7.59 -1.42
N ASP A 58 12.67 7.94 -2.11
CA ASP A 58 12.69 7.96 -3.59
C ASP A 58 12.29 6.58 -4.14
N ALA A 59 12.74 5.49 -3.51
CA ALA A 59 12.38 4.13 -3.88
C ALA A 59 10.88 3.83 -3.73
N ASP A 60 10.26 4.25 -2.63
CA ASP A 60 8.80 4.10 -2.44
C ASP A 60 8.01 5.01 -3.38
N MET A 61 8.58 6.16 -3.75
CA MET A 61 7.97 7.03 -4.75
C MET A 61 8.01 6.45 -6.15
N ASP A 62 9.13 5.84 -6.54
CA ASP A 62 9.23 5.10 -7.79
C ASP A 62 8.23 3.95 -7.86
N LYS A 63 8.06 3.20 -6.75
CA LYS A 63 7.05 2.14 -6.64
C LYS A 63 5.62 2.69 -6.76
N ALA A 64 5.33 3.80 -6.08
CA ALA A 64 4.02 4.45 -6.14
C ALA A 64 3.67 4.89 -7.57
N MET A 65 4.65 5.44 -8.30
CA MET A 65 4.47 5.89 -9.68
C MET A 65 4.38 4.74 -10.69
N ALA A 66 4.96 3.58 -10.36
CA ALA A 66 4.90 2.36 -11.18
C ALA A 66 3.63 1.51 -10.92
N ALA A 67 2.94 1.74 -9.81
CA ALA A 67 1.72 1.01 -9.48
C ALA A 67 0.50 1.54 -10.26
N ASP A 68 -0.47 0.66 -10.52
CA ASP A 68 -1.73 1.08 -11.15
C ASP A 68 -2.58 1.96 -10.22
N ALA A 69 -2.45 1.77 -8.91
CA ALA A 69 -3.05 2.63 -7.89
C ALA A 69 -2.29 2.58 -6.56
N VAL A 70 -2.42 3.66 -5.78
CA VAL A 70 -1.94 3.74 -4.40
C VAL A 70 -3.13 3.71 -3.44
N LEU A 71 -3.03 2.86 -2.41
CA LEU A 71 -3.96 2.86 -1.27
C LEU A 71 -3.25 3.50 -0.07
N PHE A 72 -3.72 4.66 0.34
CA PHE A 72 -3.07 5.52 1.34
C PHE A 72 -3.87 5.54 2.66
N GLY A 73 -3.19 5.33 3.79
CA GLY A 73 -3.76 5.36 5.15
C GLY A 73 -3.32 6.57 5.98
N ALA A 74 -3.92 6.74 7.16
CA ALA A 74 -3.60 7.73 8.20
C ALA A 74 -4.27 7.37 9.54
#